data_AF-A0A941QS56-F1
#
_entry.id   AF-A0A941QS56-F1
#
_cell.length_a   1.000
_cell.length_b   1.000
_cell.length_c   1.000
_cell.angle_alpha   90.00
_cell.angle_beta   90.00
_cell.angle_gamma   90.00
#
_symmetry.space_group_name_H-M   'P 1'
#
loop_
_entity.id
_entity.type
_entity.pdbx_description
1 polymer ?
#
loop_
_entity_poly.entity_id
_entity_poly.type
_entity_poly.pdbx_seq_one_letter_code
_entity_poly.pdbx_strand_id
1 'polypeptide(L)'
;MTDTSNLDTLERDVLDQIQAAGDEAGLDDIRVSALGKKGSVSLMMRELGKMSPEERQVMGPALNGLKTRLNDAITARKDVLENAALDAALASETVDVTLPVRPQTQGSLHPITQVMEELAVIFADMGFAVAEGPDVEDDFHNFTALNFPPGHPARDTQDTFFMKPDAEGNRKVLRTHTSPVQIRTMLSQKPPIRIIAPGRVYRCDWDQTHPRTFHQVEGLVIDKDTHMG
;
A
#
# COMPACT_ATOMS: atom_id res chain seq x y z
N MET A 1 -29.98 41.73 59.09
CA MET A 1 -28.79 41.94 58.25
C MET A 1 -28.46 40.59 57.64
N THR A 2 -28.77 40.40 56.37
CA THR A 2 -28.47 39.20 55.60
C THR A 2 -26.95 39.14 55.38
N ASP A 3 -26.29 38.17 56.01
CA ASP A 3 -24.84 38.07 56.09
C ASP A 3 -24.25 37.48 54.79
N THR A 4 -24.04 38.33 53.78
CA THR A 4 -23.43 37.96 52.49
C THR A 4 -21.91 37.77 52.57
N SER A 5 -21.25 38.25 53.64
CA SER A 5 -19.79 38.16 53.83
C SER A 5 -19.27 36.71 53.92
N ASN A 6 -20.12 35.79 54.38
CA ASN A 6 -19.78 34.37 54.50
C ASN A 6 -19.78 33.65 53.13
N LEU A 7 -20.65 34.08 52.20
CA LEU A 7 -20.70 33.54 50.83
C LEU A 7 -19.48 33.94 50.02
N ASP A 8 -19.03 35.18 50.12
CA ASP A 8 -17.86 35.67 49.39
C ASP A 8 -16.57 34.98 49.86
N THR A 9 -16.48 34.67 51.17
CA THR A 9 -15.35 33.92 51.73
C THR A 9 -15.35 32.48 51.23
N LEU A 10 -16.50 31.81 51.29
CA LEU A 10 -16.65 30.44 50.78
C LEU A 10 -16.35 30.36 49.28
N GLU A 11 -16.84 31.32 48.49
CA GLU A 11 -16.58 31.40 47.06
C GLU A 11 -15.08 31.46 46.79
N ARG A 12 -14.38 32.37 47.46
CA ARG A 12 -12.94 32.54 47.29
C ARG A 12 -12.16 31.28 47.66
N ASP A 13 -12.47 30.68 48.81
CA ASP A 13 -11.78 29.47 49.26
C ASP A 13 -11.94 28.30 48.29
N VAL A 14 -13.15 28.11 47.75
CA VAL A 14 -13.41 27.04 46.77
C VAL A 14 -12.75 27.36 45.42
N LEU A 15 -12.76 28.62 44.97
CA LEU A 15 -12.06 29.04 43.75
C LEU A 15 -10.55 28.84 43.86
N ASP A 16 -9.94 29.16 45.00
CA ASP A 16 -8.53 28.94 45.27
C ASP A 16 -8.19 27.43 45.25
N GLN A 17 -9.06 26.58 45.83
CA GLN A 17 -8.92 25.13 45.75
C GLN A 17 -9.04 24.60 44.31
N ILE A 18 -10.02 25.09 43.54
CA ILE A 18 -10.18 24.71 42.12
C ILE A 18 -8.92 25.06 41.34
N GLN A 19 -8.36 26.26 41.52
CA GLN A 19 -7.11 26.65 40.84
C GLN A 19 -5.92 25.78 41.26
N ALA A 20 -5.85 25.40 42.53
CA ALA A 20 -4.77 24.57 43.07
C ALA A 20 -4.90 23.07 42.74
N ALA A 21 -6.05 22.61 42.21
CA ALA A 21 -6.26 21.21 41.85
C ALA A 21 -5.22 20.73 40.83
N GLY A 22 -4.45 19.71 41.19
CA GLY A 22 -3.33 19.18 40.39
C GLY A 22 -3.73 18.13 39.36
N ASP A 23 -4.89 17.49 39.53
CA ASP A 23 -5.40 16.44 38.67
C ASP A 23 -6.94 16.40 38.69
N GLU A 24 -7.53 15.61 37.79
CA GLU A 24 -8.98 15.48 37.67
C GLU A 24 -9.63 14.88 38.92
N ALA A 25 -8.92 14.00 39.63
CA ALA A 25 -9.41 13.37 40.86
C ALA A 25 -9.56 14.40 41.99
N GLY A 26 -8.53 15.23 42.20
CA GLY A 26 -8.56 16.32 43.16
C GLY A 26 -9.61 17.38 42.81
N LEU A 27 -9.81 17.66 41.52
CA LEU A 27 -10.89 18.55 41.07
C LEU A 27 -12.29 17.97 41.35
N ASP A 28 -12.49 16.66 41.16
CA ASP A 28 -13.76 16.00 41.48
C ASP A 28 -14.03 15.99 42.99
N ASP A 29 -13.01 15.77 43.82
CA ASP A 29 -13.12 15.87 45.28
C ASP A 29 -13.60 17.26 45.73
N ILE A 30 -13.08 18.33 45.11
CA ILE A 30 -13.51 19.71 45.36
C ILE A 30 -14.95 19.93 44.88
N ARG A 31 -15.33 19.40 43.70
CA ARG A 31 -16.71 19.46 43.21
C ARG A 31 -17.68 18.76 44.17
N VAL A 32 -17.31 17.58 44.69
CA VAL A 32 -18.13 16.82 45.63
C VAL A 32 -18.24 17.55 46.98
N SER A 33 -17.16 18.14 47.48
CA SER A 33 -17.14 18.85 48.76
C SER A 33 -17.93 20.17 48.73
N ALA A 34 -17.96 20.88 47.60
CA ALA A 34 -18.70 22.13 47.45
C ALA A 34 -20.14 21.93 46.94
N LEU A 35 -20.31 21.15 45.86
CA LEU A 35 -21.56 21.03 45.10
C LEU A 35 -22.24 19.67 45.21
N GLY A 36 -21.63 18.68 45.87
CA GLY A 36 -22.21 17.35 46.09
C GLY A 36 -23.46 17.38 46.99
N LYS A 37 -24.12 16.22 47.18
CA LYS A 37 -25.37 16.13 47.96
C LYS A 37 -25.26 16.59 49.42
N LYS A 38 -24.06 16.52 50.00
CA LYS A 38 -23.72 17.01 51.35
C LYS A 38 -22.69 18.16 51.30
N GLY A 39 -22.48 18.76 50.13
CA GLY A 39 -21.49 19.81 49.95
C GLY A 39 -21.92 21.13 50.60
N SER A 40 -20.95 21.99 50.90
CA SER A 40 -21.16 23.26 51.60
C SER A 40 -22.27 24.11 50.95
N VAL A 41 -22.23 24.30 49.63
CA VAL A 41 -23.23 25.10 48.89
C VAL A 41 -24.58 24.38 48.82
N SER A 42 -24.59 23.06 48.67
CA SER A 42 -25.81 22.24 48.65
C SER A 42 -26.54 22.22 50.01
N LEU A 43 -25.80 22.29 51.11
CA LEU A 43 -26.36 22.42 52.46
C LEU A 43 -27.00 23.79 52.65
N MET A 44 -26.33 24.88 52.25
CA MET A 44 -26.89 26.23 52.30
C MET A 44 -28.16 26.37 51.43
N MET A 45 -28.18 25.74 50.26
CA MET A 45 -29.37 25.68 49.39
C MET A 45 -30.57 24.96 50.04
N ARG A 46 -30.34 23.98 50.94
CA ARG A 46 -31.42 23.32 51.69
C ARG A 46 -31.99 24.23 52.78
N GLU A 47 -31.17 25.10 53.35
CA GLU A 47 -31.60 26.03 54.40
C GLU A 47 -32.52 27.14 53.88
N LEU A 48 -32.46 27.46 52.58
CA LEU A 48 -33.42 28.36 51.93
C LEU A 48 -34.88 27.96 52.19
N GLY A 49 -35.18 26.66 52.35
CA GLY A 49 -36.51 26.15 52.66
C GLY A 49 -37.07 26.62 54.01
N LYS A 50 -36.19 27.02 54.94
CA LYS A 50 -36.53 27.47 56.30
C LYS A 50 -36.59 28.99 56.46
N MET A 51 -36.18 29.76 55.44
CA MET A 51 -36.12 31.22 55.47
C MET A 51 -37.48 31.88 55.20
N SER A 52 -37.65 33.12 55.67
CA SER A 52 -38.81 33.96 55.33
C SER A 52 -38.85 34.31 53.83
N PRO A 53 -40.02 34.68 53.28
CA PRO A 53 -40.14 35.09 51.87
C PRO A 53 -39.18 36.22 51.47
N GLU A 54 -39.00 37.21 52.34
CA GLU A 54 -38.15 38.38 52.11
C GLU A 54 -36.66 38.00 52.10
N GLU A 55 -36.21 37.14 53.02
CA GLU A 55 -34.82 36.65 53.06
C GLU A 55 -34.52 35.72 51.88
N ARG A 56 -35.47 34.86 51.49
CA ARG A 56 -35.34 33.97 50.35
C ARG A 56 -35.20 34.73 49.03
N GLN A 57 -35.86 35.89 48.90
CA GLN A 57 -35.78 36.74 47.70
C GLN A 57 -34.37 37.32 47.48
N VAL A 58 -33.59 37.53 48.54
CA VAL A 58 -32.21 38.02 48.46
C VAL A 58 -31.21 36.86 48.37
N MET A 59 -31.39 35.83 49.22
CA MET A 59 -30.40 34.76 49.38
C MET A 59 -30.47 33.69 48.28
N GLY A 60 -31.66 33.45 47.71
CA GLY A 60 -31.85 32.49 46.62
C GLY A 60 -31.06 32.83 45.35
N PRO A 61 -31.18 34.06 44.81
CA PRO A 61 -30.37 34.49 43.67
C PRO A 61 -28.86 34.46 43.95
N ALA A 62 -28.44 34.86 45.15
CA ALA A 62 -27.02 34.86 45.54
C ALA A 62 -26.42 33.44 45.53
N LEU A 63 -27.09 32.46 46.13
CA LEU A 63 -26.65 31.06 46.15
C LEU A 63 -26.69 30.40 44.76
N ASN A 64 -27.71 30.70 43.95
CA ASN A 64 -27.75 30.22 42.57
C ASN A 64 -26.59 30.80 41.74
N GLY A 65 -26.30 32.09 41.91
CA GLY A 65 -25.16 32.73 41.26
C GLY A 65 -23.82 32.12 41.67
N LEU A 66 -23.63 31.88 42.97
CA LEU A 66 -22.45 31.19 43.49
C LEU A 66 -22.29 29.79 42.89
N LYS A 67 -23.37 29.00 42.90
CA LYS A 67 -23.38 27.66 42.31
C LYS A 67 -23.00 27.67 40.83
N THR A 68 -23.49 28.63 40.06
CA THR A 68 -23.12 28.78 38.64
C THR A 68 -21.64 29.10 38.50
N ARG A 69 -21.13 30.12 39.20
CA ARG A 69 -19.71 30.51 39.11
C ARG A 69 -18.75 29.37 39.50
N LEU A 70 -19.08 28.60 40.53
CA LEU A 70 -18.27 27.44 40.93
C LEU A 70 -18.32 26.31 39.90
N ASN A 71 -19.48 26.02 39.32
CA ASN A 71 -19.57 25.04 38.22
C ASN A 71 -18.73 25.49 37.02
N ASP A 72 -18.86 26.75 36.62
CA ASP A 72 -18.12 27.32 35.49
C ASP A 72 -16.60 27.24 35.73
N ALA A 73 -16.15 27.57 36.96
CA ALA A 73 -14.75 27.45 37.35
C ALA A 73 -14.24 26.00 37.36
N ILE A 74 -15.05 25.05 37.84
CA ILE A 74 -14.73 23.62 37.80
C ILE A 74 -14.62 23.14 36.36
N THR A 75 -15.58 23.49 35.49
CA THR A 75 -15.54 23.12 34.07
C THR A 75 -14.30 23.70 33.40
N ALA A 76 -14.02 24.99 33.60
CA ALA A 76 -12.84 25.64 33.02
C ALA A 76 -11.53 24.99 33.50
N ARG A 77 -11.42 24.65 34.80
CA ARG A 77 -10.23 23.97 35.32
C ARG A 77 -10.11 22.55 34.76
N LYS A 78 -11.23 21.84 34.63
CA LYS A 78 -11.26 20.50 34.07
C LYS A 78 -10.73 20.49 32.64
N ASP A 79 -11.17 21.42 31.79
CA ASP A 79 -10.69 21.54 30.42
C ASP A 79 -9.17 21.79 30.37
N VAL A 80 -8.62 22.58 31.30
CA VAL A 80 -7.17 22.81 31.40
C VAL A 80 -6.41 21.52 31.74
N LEU A 81 -6.92 20.74 32.71
CA LEU A 81 -6.28 19.50 33.15
C LEU A 81 -6.37 18.41 32.07
N GLU A 82 -7.51 18.27 31.39
CA GLU A 82 -7.70 17.32 30.29
C GLU A 82 -6.75 17.62 29.12
N ASN A 83 -6.63 18.89 28.72
CA ASN A 83 -5.70 19.29 27.65
C ASN A 83 -4.24 19.04 28.04
N ALA A 84 -3.84 19.34 29.28
CA ALA A 84 -2.49 19.08 29.75
C ALA A 84 -2.16 17.58 29.79
N ALA A 85 -3.12 16.73 30.18
CA ALA A 85 -2.97 15.28 30.17
C ALA A 85 -2.86 14.74 28.74
N LEU A 86 -3.65 15.26 27.81
CA LEU A 86 -3.59 14.90 26.40
C LEU A 86 -2.25 15.29 25.77
N ASP A 87 -1.77 16.50 25.99
CA ASP A 87 -0.48 16.97 25.47
C ASP A 87 0.69 16.14 25.99
N ALA A 88 0.65 15.76 27.28
CA ALA A 88 1.64 14.87 27.87
C ALA A 88 1.63 13.47 27.23
N ALA A 89 0.44 12.92 26.97
CA ALA A 89 0.29 11.63 26.28
C ALA A 89 0.86 11.71 24.85
N LEU A 90 0.48 12.72 24.08
CA LEU A 90 0.95 12.94 22.70
C LEU A 90 2.48 13.11 22.64
N ALA A 91 3.06 13.86 23.57
CA ALA A 91 4.51 14.03 23.65
C ALA A 91 5.23 12.69 23.96
N SER A 92 4.64 11.85 24.82
CA SER A 92 5.21 10.55 25.18
C SER A 92 5.09 9.50 24.06
N GLU A 93 4.04 9.61 23.24
CA GLU A 93 3.73 8.69 22.13
C GLU A 93 4.29 9.17 20.78
N THR A 94 5.07 10.25 20.77
CA THR A 94 5.71 10.76 19.55
C THR A 94 6.73 9.74 19.04
N VAL A 95 6.51 9.26 17.81
CA VAL A 95 7.41 8.34 17.11
C VAL A 95 8.10 9.03 15.94
N ASP A 96 9.31 8.59 15.61
CA ASP A 96 9.99 9.03 14.39
C ASP A 96 9.36 8.35 13.17
N VAL A 97 8.49 9.10 12.49
CA VAL A 97 7.79 8.66 11.28
C VAL A 97 8.70 8.51 10.06
N THR A 98 9.97 8.92 10.14
CA THR A 98 10.95 8.77 9.06
C THR A 98 11.73 7.45 9.13
N LEU A 99 11.56 6.68 10.22
CA LEU A 99 12.21 5.39 10.35
C LEU A 99 11.77 4.41 9.26
N PRO A 100 12.68 3.56 8.78
CA PRO A 100 12.33 2.52 7.81
C PRO A 100 11.21 1.63 8.35
N VAL A 101 10.23 1.34 7.48
CA VAL A 101 9.21 0.35 7.77
C VAL A 101 9.84 -1.04 7.91
N ARG A 102 9.14 -1.95 8.61
CA ARG A 102 9.57 -3.35 8.69
C ARG A 102 9.70 -3.90 7.25
N PRO A 103 10.83 -4.53 6.90
CA PRO A 103 11.07 -4.93 5.52
C PRO A 103 10.00 -5.92 5.07
N GLN A 104 9.41 -5.64 3.91
CA GLN A 104 8.58 -6.58 3.17
C GLN A 104 9.29 -6.93 1.87
N THR A 105 9.32 -8.21 1.52
CA THR A 105 9.94 -8.66 0.29
C THR A 105 9.05 -8.29 -0.89
N GLN A 106 9.54 -7.43 -1.77
CA GLN A 106 8.91 -7.15 -3.06
C GLN A 106 9.44 -8.13 -4.11
N GLY A 107 8.54 -8.73 -4.90
CA GLY A 107 8.95 -9.52 -6.07
C GLY A 107 9.57 -8.64 -7.15
N SER A 108 10.39 -9.23 -8.02
CA SER A 108 10.95 -8.56 -9.20
C SER A 108 10.82 -9.47 -10.42
N LEU A 109 10.54 -8.88 -11.58
CA LEU A 109 10.56 -9.60 -12.84
C LEU A 109 12.00 -9.87 -13.27
N HIS A 110 12.24 -11.02 -13.88
CA HIS A 110 13.54 -11.32 -14.46
C HIS A 110 13.87 -10.32 -15.58
N PRO A 111 15.12 -9.82 -15.72
CA PRO A 111 15.47 -8.83 -16.75
C PRO A 111 15.09 -9.26 -18.17
N ILE A 112 15.24 -10.55 -18.50
CA ILE A 112 14.81 -11.10 -19.80
C ILE A 112 13.31 -10.91 -20.01
N THR A 113 12.48 -11.15 -18.98
CA THR A 113 11.02 -10.95 -19.07
C THR A 113 10.70 -9.49 -19.33
N GLN A 114 11.39 -8.57 -18.64
CA GLN A 114 11.20 -7.12 -18.84
C GLN A 114 11.49 -6.71 -20.29
N VAL A 115 12.63 -7.17 -20.84
CA VAL A 115 13.00 -6.88 -22.24
C VAL A 115 12.01 -7.52 -23.23
N MET A 116 11.56 -8.74 -22.97
CA MET A 116 10.57 -9.41 -23.82
C MET A 116 9.23 -8.69 -23.85
N GLU A 117 8.74 -8.24 -22.69
CA GLU A 117 7.51 -7.45 -22.58
C GLU A 117 7.67 -6.09 -23.25
N GLU A 118 8.80 -5.41 -23.07
CA GLU A 118 9.09 -4.13 -23.73
C GLU A 118 9.08 -4.26 -25.26
N LEU A 119 9.76 -5.27 -25.80
CA LEU A 119 9.73 -5.56 -27.24
C LEU A 119 8.31 -5.89 -27.72
N ALA A 120 7.55 -6.67 -26.95
CA ALA A 120 6.18 -7.01 -27.31
C ALA A 120 5.28 -5.77 -27.40
N VAL A 121 5.43 -4.82 -26.47
CA VAL A 121 4.69 -3.54 -26.48
C VAL A 121 5.08 -2.70 -27.70
N ILE A 122 6.38 -2.53 -27.97
CA ILE A 122 6.87 -1.74 -29.11
C ILE A 122 6.29 -2.27 -30.43
N PHE A 123 6.32 -3.59 -30.64
CA PHE A 123 5.84 -4.20 -31.87
C PHE A 123 4.31 -4.26 -31.95
N ALA A 124 3.61 -4.38 -30.81
CA ALA A 124 2.16 -4.29 -30.77
C ALA A 124 1.65 -2.92 -31.24
N ASP A 125 2.33 -1.83 -30.87
CA ASP A 125 2.01 -0.48 -31.36
C ASP A 125 2.20 -0.33 -32.88
N MET A 126 3.07 -1.17 -33.48
CA MET A 126 3.28 -1.27 -34.92
C MET A 126 2.31 -2.24 -35.63
N GLY A 127 1.36 -2.84 -34.89
CA GLY A 127 0.37 -3.77 -35.42
C GLY A 127 0.86 -5.22 -35.59
N PHE A 128 1.93 -5.62 -34.90
CA PHE A 128 2.39 -7.00 -34.88
C PHE A 128 1.68 -7.79 -33.77
N ALA A 129 1.38 -9.06 -34.04
CA ALA A 129 0.89 -10.00 -33.03
C ALA A 129 2.05 -10.84 -32.45
N VAL A 130 1.95 -11.24 -31.19
CA VAL A 130 2.87 -12.23 -30.60
C VAL A 130 2.45 -13.63 -31.05
N ALA A 131 3.39 -14.40 -31.58
CA ALA A 131 3.22 -15.79 -31.94
C ALA A 131 4.18 -16.68 -31.16
N GLU A 132 3.70 -17.83 -30.71
CA GLU A 132 4.47 -18.81 -29.93
C GLU A 132 4.51 -20.17 -30.64
N GLY A 133 5.49 -20.99 -30.26
CA GLY A 133 5.60 -22.36 -30.75
C GLY A 133 6.47 -23.21 -29.83
N PRO A 134 6.53 -24.52 -30.09
CA PRO A 134 7.20 -25.48 -29.21
C PRO A 134 8.71 -25.28 -29.17
N ASP A 135 9.34 -25.67 -28.06
CA ASP A 135 10.81 -25.69 -27.92
C ASP A 135 11.44 -26.91 -28.62
N VAL A 136 10.71 -28.02 -28.71
CA VAL A 136 11.12 -29.24 -29.43
C VAL A 136 10.50 -29.20 -30.81
N GLU A 137 11.34 -29.19 -31.83
CA GLU A 137 10.96 -29.09 -33.24
C GLU A 137 11.39 -30.32 -34.05
N ASP A 138 10.79 -30.46 -35.24
CA ASP A 138 11.25 -31.41 -36.25
C ASP A 138 12.28 -30.76 -37.21
N ASP A 139 13.00 -31.58 -37.98
CA ASP A 139 13.99 -31.11 -38.95
C ASP A 139 13.36 -30.23 -40.05
N PHE A 140 12.09 -30.46 -40.38
CA PHE A 140 11.43 -29.70 -41.42
C PHE A 140 11.24 -28.24 -41.02
N HIS A 141 10.63 -27.97 -39.87
CA HIS A 141 10.37 -26.61 -39.40
C HIS A 141 11.63 -25.89 -38.93
N ASN A 142 12.58 -26.61 -38.30
CA ASN A 142 13.82 -25.98 -37.83
C ASN A 142 14.85 -25.79 -38.95
N PHE A 143 14.79 -26.55 -40.04
CA PHE A 143 15.79 -26.44 -41.10
C PHE A 143 15.25 -26.41 -42.52
N THR A 144 14.57 -27.47 -42.96
CA THR A 144 14.22 -27.66 -44.37
C THR A 144 13.36 -26.52 -44.93
N ALA A 145 12.34 -26.09 -44.19
CA ALA A 145 11.43 -25.02 -44.58
C ALA A 145 12.10 -23.62 -44.61
N LEU A 146 13.26 -23.49 -43.97
CA LEU A 146 14.09 -22.27 -43.95
C LEU A 146 15.19 -22.31 -45.01
N ASN A 147 15.09 -23.23 -45.98
CA ASN A 147 16.05 -23.39 -47.07
C ASN A 147 17.46 -23.80 -46.61
N PHE A 148 17.58 -24.50 -45.49
CA PHE A 148 18.81 -25.21 -45.13
C PHE A 148 18.68 -26.64 -45.63
N PRO A 149 19.31 -27.10 -46.73
CA PRO A 149 19.20 -28.49 -47.19
C PRO A 149 20.02 -29.47 -46.34
N PRO A 150 19.84 -30.80 -46.48
CA PRO A 150 20.72 -31.79 -45.86
C PRO A 150 22.19 -31.55 -46.22
N GLY A 151 23.08 -31.60 -45.23
CA GLY A 151 24.52 -31.29 -45.38
C GLY A 151 24.88 -29.80 -45.31
N HIS A 152 23.90 -28.91 -45.10
CA HIS A 152 24.17 -27.50 -44.85
C HIS A 152 24.90 -27.30 -43.51
N PRO A 153 25.94 -26.46 -43.41
CA PRO A 153 26.70 -26.25 -42.17
C PRO A 153 25.83 -25.81 -40.98
N ALA A 154 24.76 -25.05 -41.21
CA ALA A 154 23.82 -24.66 -40.15
C ALA A 154 23.04 -25.84 -39.53
N ARG A 155 23.07 -27.04 -40.14
CA ARG A 155 22.50 -28.28 -39.58
C ARG A 155 23.52 -29.11 -38.81
N ASP A 156 24.76 -28.63 -38.68
CA ASP A 156 25.83 -29.41 -38.05
C ASP A 156 25.49 -29.69 -36.58
N THR A 157 25.91 -30.87 -36.16
CA THR A 157 25.75 -31.43 -34.82
C THR A 157 26.51 -30.67 -33.74
N GLN A 158 27.44 -29.79 -34.11
CA GLN A 158 28.23 -28.99 -33.17
C GLN A 158 27.36 -27.98 -32.41
N ASP A 159 26.31 -27.44 -33.03
CA ASP A 159 25.52 -26.35 -32.45
C ASP A 159 24.06 -26.72 -32.14
N THR A 160 23.60 -27.91 -32.54
CA THR A 160 22.20 -28.33 -32.40
C THR A 160 22.04 -29.49 -31.41
N PHE A 161 21.11 -29.36 -30.45
CA PHE A 161 20.74 -30.48 -29.60
C PHE A 161 19.76 -31.42 -30.31
N PHE A 162 20.26 -32.59 -30.72
CA PHE A 162 19.44 -33.65 -31.31
C PHE A 162 18.89 -34.62 -30.26
N MET A 163 17.61 -34.94 -30.37
CA MET A 163 16.95 -35.99 -29.59
C MET A 163 17.40 -37.38 -30.06
N LYS A 164 17.02 -38.41 -29.29
CA LYS A 164 17.14 -39.79 -29.73
C LYS A 164 16.28 -40.01 -30.99
N PRO A 165 16.76 -40.79 -31.96
CA PRO A 165 15.95 -41.14 -33.13
C PRO A 165 14.71 -41.92 -32.71
N ASP A 166 13.61 -41.71 -33.44
CA ASP A 166 12.42 -42.55 -33.36
C ASP A 166 12.60 -43.89 -34.11
N ALA A 167 11.55 -44.70 -34.19
CA ALA A 167 11.59 -46.02 -34.82
C ALA A 167 11.90 -45.94 -36.32
N GLU A 168 11.55 -44.82 -36.95
CA GLU A 168 11.76 -44.49 -38.35
C GLU A 168 13.11 -43.82 -38.62
N GLY A 169 13.91 -43.58 -37.56
CA GLY A 169 15.23 -42.97 -37.65
C GLY A 169 15.24 -41.43 -37.69
N ASN A 170 14.09 -40.77 -37.57
CA ASN A 170 14.00 -39.32 -37.54
C ASN A 170 14.40 -38.79 -36.18
N ARG A 171 15.09 -37.64 -36.17
CA ARG A 171 15.54 -36.98 -34.93
C ARG A 171 14.87 -35.64 -34.79
N LYS A 172 14.14 -35.45 -33.70
CA LYS A 172 13.70 -34.12 -33.25
C LYS A 172 14.90 -33.32 -32.73
N VAL A 173 14.75 -32.01 -32.66
CA VAL A 173 15.77 -31.08 -32.15
C VAL A 173 15.19 -30.15 -31.10
N LEU A 174 16.02 -29.63 -30.20
CA LEU A 174 15.67 -28.36 -29.56
C LEU A 174 15.90 -27.25 -30.57
N ARG A 175 14.92 -26.34 -30.70
CA ARG A 175 15.00 -25.27 -31.70
C ARG A 175 16.22 -24.38 -31.49
N THR A 176 16.92 -24.07 -32.58
CA THR A 176 18.15 -23.24 -32.58
C THR A 176 17.87 -21.75 -32.75
N HIS A 177 16.63 -21.44 -33.15
CA HIS A 177 16.06 -20.13 -33.41
C HIS A 177 14.53 -20.21 -33.31
N THR A 178 13.85 -19.06 -33.30
CA THR A 178 12.37 -18.95 -33.23
C THR A 178 11.68 -18.96 -34.60
N SER A 179 12.45 -19.02 -35.70
CA SER A 179 11.94 -19.15 -37.07
C SER A 179 10.94 -20.30 -37.34
N PRO A 180 10.94 -21.44 -36.63
CA PRO A 180 9.89 -22.46 -36.77
C PRO A 180 8.48 -21.91 -36.57
N VAL A 181 8.32 -20.93 -35.67
CA VAL A 181 7.05 -20.24 -35.43
C VAL A 181 6.59 -19.52 -36.70
N GLN A 182 7.51 -18.86 -37.42
CA GLN A 182 7.21 -18.16 -38.68
C GLN A 182 6.70 -19.12 -39.76
N ILE A 183 7.37 -20.27 -39.92
CA ILE A 183 6.92 -21.32 -40.85
C ILE A 183 5.51 -21.80 -40.48
N ARG A 184 5.28 -22.11 -39.20
CA ARG A 184 3.97 -22.56 -38.70
C ARG A 184 2.87 -21.53 -38.95
N THR A 185 3.15 -20.25 -38.71
CA THR A 185 2.22 -19.15 -39.01
C THR A 185 1.92 -19.04 -40.50
N MET A 186 2.94 -19.12 -41.37
CA MET A 186 2.73 -19.07 -42.82
C MET A 186 1.96 -20.27 -43.37
N LEU A 187 2.03 -21.43 -42.72
CA LEU A 187 1.26 -22.61 -43.09
C LEU A 187 -0.21 -22.52 -42.63
N SER A 188 -0.48 -21.82 -41.53
CA SER A 188 -1.83 -21.70 -40.96
C SER A 188 -2.59 -20.46 -41.41
N GLN A 189 -1.90 -19.42 -41.86
CA GLN A 189 -2.47 -18.13 -42.24
C GLN A 189 -1.89 -17.64 -43.57
N LYS A 190 -2.74 -17.00 -44.39
CA LYS A 190 -2.30 -16.30 -45.61
C LYS A 190 -1.92 -14.84 -45.31
N PRO A 191 -0.99 -14.23 -46.08
CA PRO A 191 -0.71 -12.80 -45.98
C PRO A 191 -1.98 -11.92 -46.08
N PRO A 192 -2.03 -10.77 -45.37
CA PRO A 192 -0.92 -10.15 -44.63
C PRO A 192 -0.60 -10.83 -43.30
N ILE A 193 0.70 -10.94 -42.98
CA ILE A 193 1.21 -11.48 -41.71
C ILE A 193 2.15 -10.44 -41.10
N ARG A 194 1.93 -10.12 -39.82
CA ARG A 194 2.82 -9.29 -39.00
C ARG A 194 2.90 -9.90 -37.62
N ILE A 195 4.00 -10.61 -37.34
CA ILE A 195 4.20 -11.29 -36.06
C ILE A 195 5.59 -11.05 -35.50
N ILE A 196 5.69 -11.11 -34.17
CA ILE A 196 6.94 -11.36 -33.47
C ILE A 196 6.87 -12.71 -32.78
N ALA A 197 8.00 -13.41 -32.70
CA ALA A 197 8.14 -14.71 -32.08
C ALA A 197 9.21 -14.66 -30.98
N PRO A 198 8.86 -14.17 -29.78
CA PRO A 198 9.75 -14.27 -28.62
C PRO A 198 9.83 -15.72 -28.14
N GLY A 199 11.02 -16.21 -27.79
CA GLY A 199 11.15 -17.58 -27.32
C GLY A 199 12.54 -17.97 -26.86
N ARG A 200 12.60 -19.08 -26.13
CA ARG A 200 13.86 -19.74 -25.76
C ARG A 200 14.42 -20.50 -26.95
N VAL A 201 15.73 -20.45 -27.10
CA VAL A 201 16.46 -21.18 -28.13
C VAL A 201 17.66 -21.86 -27.51
N TYR A 202 18.10 -22.92 -28.16
CA TYR A 202 19.07 -23.85 -27.58
C TYR A 202 20.21 -24.08 -28.57
N ARG A 203 21.44 -23.95 -28.08
CA ARG A 203 22.65 -24.24 -28.85
C ARG A 203 23.61 -25.09 -28.04
N CYS A 204 24.25 -26.04 -28.70
CA CYS A 204 25.22 -26.94 -28.05
C CYS A 204 26.60 -26.28 -27.82
N ASP A 205 26.67 -24.95 -27.87
CA ASP A 205 27.85 -24.16 -27.53
C ASP A 205 27.84 -23.76 -26.05
N TRP A 206 29.02 -23.69 -25.42
CA TRP A 206 29.14 -23.25 -24.03
C TRP A 206 30.49 -22.61 -23.72
N ASP A 207 30.45 -21.31 -23.40
CA ASP A 207 31.54 -20.56 -22.79
C ASP A 207 31.00 -19.41 -21.91
N GLN A 208 31.84 -18.45 -21.54
CA GLN A 208 31.46 -17.29 -20.70
C GLN A 208 30.43 -16.35 -21.36
N THR A 209 30.40 -16.31 -22.69
CA THR A 209 29.54 -15.45 -23.51
C THR A 209 28.41 -16.22 -24.20
N HIS A 210 28.51 -17.55 -24.29
CA HIS A 210 27.58 -18.43 -24.98
C HIS A 210 26.90 -19.40 -24.00
N PRO A 211 25.72 -19.06 -23.46
CA PRO A 211 24.93 -20.01 -22.70
C PRO A 211 24.20 -20.99 -23.63
N ARG A 212 24.06 -22.24 -23.21
CA ARG A 212 23.35 -23.30 -23.96
C ARG A 212 21.89 -22.98 -24.24
N THR A 213 21.29 -22.14 -23.40
CA THR A 213 19.93 -21.64 -23.54
C THR A 213 19.96 -20.12 -23.44
N PHE A 214 19.37 -19.46 -24.41
CA PHE A 214 19.16 -18.01 -24.40
C PHE A 214 17.80 -17.71 -25.02
N HIS A 215 17.46 -16.42 -25.13
CA HIS A 215 16.20 -16.01 -25.68
C HIS A 215 16.41 -15.17 -26.93
N GLN A 216 15.55 -15.35 -27.92
CA GLN A 216 15.53 -14.59 -29.16
C GLN A 216 14.13 -14.02 -29.38
N VAL A 217 14.07 -12.92 -30.13
CA VAL A 217 12.85 -12.37 -30.69
C VAL A 217 13.09 -12.22 -32.18
N GLU A 218 12.32 -12.92 -33.00
CA GLU A 218 12.32 -12.72 -34.45
C GLU A 218 11.02 -12.07 -34.90
N GLY A 219 11.09 -11.22 -35.92
CA GLY A 219 9.93 -10.58 -36.52
C GLY A 219 9.70 -11.07 -37.95
N LEU A 220 8.43 -11.21 -38.35
CA LEU A 220 8.02 -11.52 -39.71
C LEU A 220 6.96 -10.53 -40.18
N VAL A 221 7.22 -9.89 -41.32
CA VAL A 221 6.24 -9.08 -42.06
C VAL A 221 6.14 -9.60 -43.48
N ILE A 222 4.94 -9.96 -43.91
CA ILE A 222 4.64 -10.33 -45.29
C ILE A 222 3.36 -9.61 -45.69
N ASP A 223 3.48 -8.66 -46.62
CA ASP A 223 2.37 -8.02 -47.32
C ASP A 223 2.82 -7.65 -48.75
N LYS A 224 1.96 -6.95 -49.50
CA LYS A 224 2.25 -6.56 -50.90
C LYS A 224 3.11 -5.31 -51.01
N ASP A 225 3.19 -4.53 -49.94
CA ASP A 225 3.66 -3.15 -49.97
C ASP A 225 5.02 -2.99 -49.25
N THR A 226 5.46 -3.99 -48.48
CA THR A 226 6.74 -3.95 -47.75
C THR A 226 7.92 -4.06 -48.71
N HIS A 227 8.84 -3.09 -48.64
CA HIS A 227 10.11 -3.06 -49.35
C HIS A 227 11.22 -2.50 -48.43
N MET A 228 12.49 -2.65 -48.82
CA MET A 228 13.64 -2.16 -48.05
C MET A 228 13.91 -0.65 -48.24
N GLY A 229 13.11 0.04 -49.05
CA GLY A 229 13.45 1.32 -49.68
C GLY A 229 13.53 1.16 -51.19
#